data_AF-A0A6I9PR52-F1
#
_entry.id   AF-A0A6I9PR52-F1
#
_cell.length_a   1.000
_cell.length_b   1.000
_cell.length_c   1.000
_cell.angle_alpha   90.00
_cell.angle_beta   90.00
_cell.angle_gamma   90.00
#
_symmetry.space_group_name_H-M   'P 1'
#
loop_
_entity.id
_entity.type
_entity.pdbx_description
1 polymer ?
#
loop_
_entity_poly.entity_id
_entity_poly.type
_entity_poly.pdbx_seq_one_letter_code
_entity_poly.pdbx_strand_id
1 'polypeptide(L)'
;SLVPARFETRTVTGLVKGHAYSVTAVEECKPSQLKESKVRLVRLRNPWGQVEWNGPWSDNSKDWTTLSKTEKEKLQHQSAEDGEFWMSFEDFKKNYTKIEICNLTPDALEDDKIHKWTVSVNEGRWVRGCSAGGCRNYP
;
A
#
# COMPACT_ATOMS: atom_id res chain seq x y z
N SER A 1 9.27 23.44 -18.65
CA SER A 1 7.82 23.44 -18.88
C SER A 1 7.17 22.87 -17.64
N LEU A 2 6.42 23.70 -16.91
CA LEU A 2 5.77 23.34 -15.65
C LEU A 2 4.67 22.31 -15.94
N VAL A 3 4.80 21.11 -15.40
CA VAL A 3 3.70 20.14 -15.40
C VAL A 3 2.60 20.71 -14.50
N PRO A 4 1.37 20.95 -14.97
CA PRO A 4 0.33 21.47 -14.11
C PRO A 4 -0.09 20.38 -13.12
N ALA A 5 0.05 20.67 -11.82
CA ALA A 5 -0.45 19.86 -10.72
C ALA A 5 -1.98 19.93 -10.67
N ARG A 6 -2.67 18.88 -11.13
CA ARG A 6 -4.10 18.63 -10.81
C ARG A 6 -4.44 17.15 -10.96
N PHE A 7 -4.22 16.29 -9.96
CA PHE A 7 -4.74 14.91 -10.04
C PHE A 7 -5.15 14.25 -8.72
N GLU A 8 -5.37 15.00 -7.63
CA GLU A 8 -5.98 14.43 -6.43
C GLU A 8 -7.50 14.55 -6.51
N THR A 9 -8.18 13.41 -6.73
CA THR A 9 -9.64 13.35 -6.79
C THR A 9 -10.15 12.37 -5.74
N ARG A 10 -10.96 12.87 -4.82
CA ARG A 10 -11.63 12.04 -3.81
C ARG A 10 -12.71 11.19 -4.47
N THR A 11 -12.72 9.90 -4.17
CA THR A 11 -13.75 8.97 -4.61
C THR A 11 -14.96 9.02 -3.69
N VAL A 12 -16.08 8.47 -4.15
CA VAL A 12 -17.26 8.24 -3.31
C VAL A 12 -16.97 7.32 -2.12
N THR A 13 -15.95 6.46 -2.24
CA THR A 13 -15.49 5.54 -1.20
C THR A 13 -14.49 6.17 -0.21
N GLY A 14 -14.25 7.48 -0.33
CA GLY A 14 -13.38 8.24 0.59
C GLY A 14 -11.90 8.31 0.18
N LEU A 15 -11.41 7.41 -0.68
CA LEU A 15 -10.03 7.37 -1.15
C LEU A 15 -9.66 8.57 -2.03
N VAL A 16 -8.37 8.91 -2.08
CA VAL A 16 -7.84 9.97 -2.94
C VAL A 16 -7.01 9.33 -4.07
N LYS A 17 -7.42 9.54 -5.32
CA LYS A 17 -6.66 9.07 -6.49
C LYS A 17 -5.42 9.93 -6.70
N GLY A 18 -4.37 9.35 -7.29
CA GLY A 18 -3.11 10.06 -7.57
C GLY A 18 -2.28 10.37 -6.32
N HIS A 19 -2.67 9.81 -5.17
CA HIS A 19 -2.04 10.01 -3.87
C HIS A 19 -1.43 8.73 -3.34
N ALA A 20 -0.33 8.85 -2.60
CA ALA A 20 0.36 7.71 -2.02
C ALA A 20 -0.19 7.39 -0.63
N TYR A 21 -0.39 6.10 -0.36
CA TYR A 21 -0.78 5.55 0.93
C TYR A 21 0.29 4.57 1.41
N SER A 22 0.46 4.46 2.73
CA SER A 22 1.37 3.47 3.32
C SER A 22 0.59 2.22 3.74
N VAL A 23 1.08 1.03 3.41
CA VAL A 23 0.60 -0.22 4.01
C VAL A 23 1.27 -0.37 5.37
N THR A 24 0.49 -0.44 6.45
CA THR A 24 1.02 -0.49 7.84
C THR A 24 0.80 -1.84 8.51
N ALA A 25 -0.11 -2.68 8.00
CA ALA A 25 -0.29 -4.06 8.44
C ALA A 25 -1.05 -4.89 7.39
N VAL A 26 -0.86 -6.21 7.43
CA VAL A 26 -1.66 -7.18 6.68
C VAL A 26 -2.00 -8.31 7.63
N GLU A 27 -3.29 -8.60 7.78
CA GLU A 27 -3.76 -9.58 8.76
C GLU A 27 -4.89 -10.44 8.20
N GLU A 28 -5.06 -11.61 8.80
CA GLU A 28 -6.16 -12.51 8.53
C GLU A 28 -7.01 -12.68 9.79
N CYS A 29 -8.33 -12.53 9.65
CA CYS A 29 -9.27 -12.64 10.75
C CYS A 29 -10.43 -13.60 10.44
N LYS A 30 -11.06 -14.12 11.50
CA LYS A 30 -12.24 -14.99 11.40
C LYS A 30 -13.50 -14.29 11.95
N PRO A 31 -14.41 -13.82 11.07
CA PRO A 31 -15.67 -13.14 11.44
C PRO A 31 -16.64 -13.95 12.30
N SER A 32 -16.44 -15.26 12.45
CA SER A 32 -17.21 -16.10 13.36
C SER A 32 -16.49 -17.43 13.55
N GLN A 33 -16.57 -18.02 14.74
CA GLN A 33 -16.11 -19.40 14.96
C GLN A 33 -16.89 -20.42 14.13
N LEU A 34 -18.08 -20.05 13.62
CA LEU A 34 -18.95 -20.92 12.82
C LEU A 34 -18.74 -20.78 11.31
N LYS A 35 -18.00 -19.76 10.84
CA LYS A 35 -17.70 -19.57 9.42
C LYS A 35 -16.25 -19.99 9.16
N GLU A 36 -16.07 -20.95 8.25
CA GLU A 36 -14.72 -21.39 7.83
C GLU A 36 -13.98 -20.35 6.98
N SER A 37 -14.69 -19.39 6.37
CA SER A 37 -14.09 -18.39 5.49
C SER A 37 -13.34 -17.32 6.29
N LYS A 38 -12.01 -17.36 6.20
CA LYS A 38 -11.14 -16.31 6.70
C LYS A 38 -11.18 -15.09 5.79
N VAL A 39 -11.01 -13.90 6.37
CA VAL A 39 -10.97 -12.63 5.65
C VAL A 39 -9.57 -12.05 5.75
N ARG A 40 -8.98 -11.70 4.60
CA ARG A 40 -7.68 -11.02 4.50
C ARG A 40 -7.90 -9.53 4.47
N LEU A 41 -7.27 -8.82 5.40
CA LEU A 41 -7.38 -7.38 5.58
C LEU A 41 -6.01 -6.73 5.37
N VAL A 42 -6.03 -5.51 4.82
CA VAL A 42 -4.87 -4.65 4.67
C VAL A 42 -5.15 -3.36 5.42
N ARG A 43 -4.21 -2.94 6.28
CA ARG A 43 -4.25 -1.65 6.95
C ARG A 43 -3.44 -0.64 6.15
N LEU A 44 -4.09 0.48 5.84
CA LEU A 44 -3.54 1.56 5.04
C LEU A 44 -3.59 2.84 5.84
N ARG A 45 -2.60 3.72 5.61
CA ARG A 45 -2.53 5.03 6.22
C ARG A 45 -2.43 6.11 5.15
N ASN A 46 -3.32 7.09 5.23
CA ASN A 46 -3.22 8.36 4.53
C ASN A 46 -2.20 9.25 5.25
N PRO A 47 -1.10 9.67 4.60
CA PRO A 47 -0.10 10.55 5.20
C PRO A 47 -0.65 11.89 5.71
N TRP A 48 -1.81 12.34 5.22
CA TRP A 48 -2.45 13.58 5.69
C TRP A 48 -3.07 13.46 7.08
N GLY A 49 -3.20 12.24 7.61
CA GLY A 49 -3.78 12.02 8.94
C GLY A 49 -5.30 12.25 9.01
N GLN A 50 -5.97 12.23 7.85
CA GLN A 50 -7.41 12.43 7.70
C GLN A 50 -7.86 11.85 6.36
N VAL A 51 -9.16 11.83 6.09
CA VAL A 51 -9.75 11.32 4.85
C VAL A 51 -9.45 9.84 4.64
N GLU A 52 -10.39 9.03 5.13
CA GLU A 52 -10.29 7.58 5.20
C GLU A 52 -11.29 6.88 4.28
N TRP A 53 -11.07 5.57 4.14
CA TRP A 53 -12.01 4.64 3.52
C TRP A 53 -13.33 4.59 4.29
N ASN A 54 -14.46 4.63 3.58
CA ASN A 54 -15.81 4.54 4.16
C ASN A 54 -16.59 3.28 3.72
N GLY A 55 -15.90 2.30 3.13
CA GLY A 55 -16.50 1.04 2.70
C GLY A 55 -16.37 -0.09 3.72
N PRO A 56 -16.51 -1.36 3.31
CA PRO A 56 -16.36 -2.51 4.21
C PRO A 56 -15.04 -2.47 4.99
N TRP A 57 -15.08 -2.80 6.28
CA TRP A 57 -13.96 -2.70 7.22
C TRP A 57 -13.42 -1.29 7.52
N SER A 58 -14.05 -0.22 7.04
CA SER A 58 -13.77 1.14 7.57
C SER A 58 -13.99 1.21 9.07
N ASP A 59 -13.44 2.20 9.75
CA ASP A 59 -13.54 2.40 11.20
C ASP A 59 -14.95 2.31 11.77
N ASN A 60 -15.94 2.84 11.05
CA ASN A 60 -17.35 2.83 11.48
C ASN A 60 -18.16 1.68 10.86
N SER A 61 -17.51 0.69 10.23
CA SER A 61 -18.22 -0.40 9.56
C SER A 61 -18.88 -1.35 10.56
N LYS A 62 -20.06 -1.86 10.19
CA LYS A 62 -20.74 -2.93 10.93
C LYS A 62 -19.99 -4.26 10.84
N ASP A 63 -19.08 -4.43 9.88
CA ASP A 63 -18.29 -5.67 9.73
C ASP A 63 -17.52 -6.01 11.02
N TRP A 64 -17.05 -5.00 11.74
CA TRP A 64 -16.39 -5.17 13.03
C TRP A 64 -17.28 -5.87 14.05
N THR A 65 -18.60 -5.73 14.00
CA THR A 65 -19.49 -6.38 14.98
C THR A 65 -19.49 -7.91 14.89
N THR A 66 -19.03 -8.45 13.76
CA THR A 66 -18.89 -9.90 13.56
C THR A 66 -17.68 -10.48 14.29
N LEU A 67 -16.61 -9.70 14.49
CA LEU A 67 -15.40 -10.17 15.13
C LEU A 67 -15.51 -10.26 16.66
N SER A 68 -14.86 -11.27 17.23
CA SER A 68 -14.67 -11.39 18.68
C SER A 68 -13.81 -10.23 19.20
N LYS A 69 -13.90 -9.97 20.51
CA LYS A 69 -13.06 -8.93 21.15
C LYS A 69 -11.57 -9.17 20.93
N THR A 70 -11.12 -10.42 21.04
CA THR A 70 -9.72 -10.81 20.84
C THR A 70 -9.24 -10.55 19.42
N GLU A 71 -10.07 -10.83 18.40
CA GLU A 71 -9.72 -10.54 17.00
C GLU A 71 -9.61 -9.02 16.75
N LYS A 72 -10.48 -8.22 17.37
CA LYS A 72 -10.41 -6.74 17.27
C LYS A 72 -9.15 -6.17 17.93
N GLU A 73 -8.79 -6.69 19.10
CA GLU A 73 -7.57 -6.31 19.81
C GLU A 73 -6.33 -6.68 18.98
N LYS A 74 -6.32 -7.87 18.35
CA LYS A 74 -5.26 -8.29 17.42
C LYS A 74 -5.13 -7.33 16.23
N LEU A 75 -6.25 -6.93 15.64
CA LEU A 75 -6.28 -5.98 14.52
C LEU A 75 -6.03 -4.52 14.94
N GLN A 76 -5.84 -4.26 16.23
CA GLN A 76 -5.67 -2.92 16.79
C GLN A 76 -6.74 -1.94 16.28
N HIS A 77 -7.98 -2.42 16.16
CA HIS A 77 -9.06 -1.60 15.63
C HIS A 77 -9.35 -0.44 16.58
N GLN A 78 -9.21 0.77 16.07
CA GLN A 78 -9.58 2.02 16.72
C GLN A 78 -10.51 2.75 15.76
N SER A 79 -11.49 3.47 16.31
CA SER A 79 -12.34 4.37 15.53
C SER A 79 -11.83 5.78 15.80
N ALA A 80 -10.99 6.28 14.90
CA ALA A 80 -10.31 7.56 15.06
C ALA A 80 -10.08 8.19 13.69
N GLU A 81 -10.26 9.51 13.58
CA GLU A 81 -9.96 10.22 12.33
C GLU A 81 -8.46 10.57 12.30
N ASP A 82 -7.62 9.57 12.02
CA ASP A 82 -6.16 9.68 12.00
C ASP A 82 -5.53 9.29 10.65
N GLY A 83 -6.37 9.03 9.65
CA GLY A 83 -6.01 8.64 8.31
C GLY A 83 -5.68 7.15 8.16
N GLU A 84 -5.67 6.35 9.24
CA GLU A 84 -5.47 4.91 9.19
C GLU A 84 -6.82 4.18 9.07
N PHE A 85 -6.88 3.15 8.22
CA PHE A 85 -8.09 2.37 8.05
C PHE A 85 -7.76 0.96 7.58
N TRP A 86 -8.67 0.02 7.88
CA TRP A 86 -8.64 -1.31 7.29
C TRP A 86 -9.53 -1.39 6.05
N MET A 87 -9.14 -2.23 5.10
CA MET A 87 -10.00 -2.64 3.99
C MET A 87 -9.76 -4.11 3.66
N SER A 88 -10.71 -4.74 2.94
CA SER A 88 -10.50 -6.10 2.46
C SER A 88 -9.39 -6.13 1.40
N PHE A 89 -8.61 -7.21 1.33
CA PHE A 89 -7.61 -7.38 0.29
C PHE A 89 -8.20 -7.35 -1.13
N GLU A 90 -9.46 -7.77 -1.28
CA GLU A 90 -10.17 -7.71 -2.56
C GLU A 90 -10.50 -6.26 -2.95
N ASP A 91 -10.88 -5.42 -2.00
CA ASP A 91 -11.07 -3.99 -2.25
C ASP A 91 -9.73 -3.28 -2.47
N PHE A 92 -8.67 -3.67 -1.79
CA PHE A 92 -7.32 -3.17 -2.04
C PHE A 92 -6.93 -3.38 -3.51
N LYS A 93 -7.05 -4.61 -4.03
CA LYS A 93 -6.75 -4.92 -5.45
C LYS A 93 -7.62 -4.14 -6.45
N LYS A 94 -8.87 -3.83 -6.08
CA LYS A 94 -9.79 -3.09 -6.96
C LYS A 94 -9.49 -1.59 -6.99
N ASN A 95 -9.03 -1.02 -5.87
CA ASN A 95 -8.86 0.42 -5.72
C ASN A 95 -7.42 0.90 -5.97
N TYR A 96 -6.42 0.04 -5.75
CA TYR A 96 -5.01 0.37 -5.92
C TYR A 96 -4.39 -0.34 -7.13
N THR A 97 -3.63 0.40 -7.93
CA THR A 97 -3.05 -0.10 -9.20
C THR A 97 -1.56 -0.35 -9.14
N LYS A 98 -0.87 0.18 -8.12
CA LYS A 98 0.58 0.09 -7.96
C LYS A 98 0.92 -0.16 -6.50
N ILE A 99 1.85 -1.07 -6.27
CA ILE A 99 2.50 -1.30 -4.98
C ILE A 99 4.01 -1.05 -5.15
N GLU A 100 4.60 -0.36 -4.19
CA GLU A 100 6.03 -0.10 -4.14
C GLU A 100 6.57 -0.72 -2.85
N ILE A 101 7.53 -1.63 -2.97
CA ILE A 101 8.19 -2.28 -1.84
C ILE A 101 9.68 -2.05 -2.00
N CYS A 102 10.29 -1.46 -0.97
CA CYS A 102 11.73 -1.23 -0.92
C CYS A 102 12.35 -2.21 0.07
N ASN A 103 13.02 -3.23 -0.45
CA ASN A 103 13.72 -4.22 0.37
C ASN A 103 15.05 -3.66 0.87
N LEU A 104 15.46 -4.08 2.07
CA LEU A 104 16.77 -3.74 2.64
C LEU A 104 17.91 -4.52 1.97
N THR A 105 17.59 -5.68 1.39
CA THR A 105 18.53 -6.51 0.64
C THR A 105 18.12 -6.59 -0.83
N PRO A 106 19.06 -6.93 -1.73
CA PRO A 106 18.73 -7.18 -3.14
C PRO A 106 17.93 -8.48 -3.37
N ASP A 107 17.62 -9.23 -2.31
CA ASP A 107 16.88 -10.49 -2.42
C ASP A 107 15.45 -10.24 -2.92
N ALA A 108 14.97 -11.16 -3.75
CA ALA A 108 13.58 -11.21 -4.16
C ALA A 108 12.70 -11.66 -2.98
N LEU A 109 11.46 -11.16 -2.91
CA LEU A 109 10.49 -11.50 -1.86
C LEU A 109 9.97 -12.96 -1.90
N GLU A 110 10.41 -13.76 -2.87
CA GLU A 110 9.89 -15.10 -3.14
C GLU A 110 10.67 -16.22 -2.44
N ASP A 111 11.89 -15.96 -1.97
CA ASP A 111 12.76 -16.97 -1.36
C ASP A 111 13.13 -16.58 0.08
N ASP A 112 12.91 -17.51 1.02
CA ASP A 112 13.31 -17.36 2.42
C ASP A 112 14.84 -17.54 2.61
N LYS A 113 15.58 -17.81 1.54
CA LYS A 113 17.04 -17.94 1.57
C LYS A 113 17.72 -16.58 1.45
N ILE A 114 18.64 -16.34 2.39
CA ILE A 114 19.54 -15.20 2.34
C ILE A 114 20.64 -15.48 1.32
N HIS A 115 20.77 -14.62 0.30
CA HIS A 115 21.85 -14.70 -0.67
C HIS A 115 22.99 -13.73 -0.31
N LYS A 116 24.20 -14.04 -0.83
CA LYS A 116 25.35 -13.14 -0.73
C LYS A 116 25.46 -12.31 -1.99
N TRP A 117 25.39 -10.99 -1.83
CA TRP A 117 25.48 -10.03 -2.92
C TRP A 117 26.82 -9.30 -2.89
N THR A 118 27.43 -9.11 -4.06
CA THR A 118 28.56 -8.18 -4.23
C THR A 118 28.02 -6.94 -4.93
N VAL A 119 28.21 -5.77 -4.31
CA VAL A 119 27.79 -4.49 -4.88
C VAL A 119 29.00 -3.79 -5.45
N SER A 120 28.89 -3.31 -6.69
CA SER A 120 29.87 -2.42 -7.31
C SER A 120 29.13 -1.19 -7.82
N VAL A 121 29.61 -0.01 -7.42
CA VAL A 121 29.01 1.27 -7.79
C VAL A 121 29.99 2.00 -8.69
N ASN A 122 29.50 2.43 -9.85
CA ASN A 122 30.27 3.22 -10.80
C ASN A 122 29.58 4.57 -10.99
N GLU A 123 30.36 5.64 -10.99
CA GLU A 123 29.87 6.99 -11.20
C GLU A 123 30.18 7.46 -12.62
N GLY A 124 29.28 8.24 -13.20
CA GLY A 124 29.42 8.74 -14.56
C GLY A 124 28.52 9.96 -14.81
N ARG A 125 28.71 10.61 -15.95
CA ARG A 125 27.92 11.79 -16.34
C ARG A 125 27.63 11.82 -17.84
N TRP A 126 26.40 12.21 -18.17
CA TRP A 126 26.02 12.55 -19.53
C TRP A 126 26.37 14.00 -19.86
N VAL A 127 27.22 14.19 -20.87
CA VAL A 127 27.66 15.51 -21.36
C VAL A 127 27.18 15.69 -22.79
N ARG A 128 26.43 16.77 -23.03
CA ARG A 128 25.91 17.11 -24.36
C ARG A 128 27.06 17.21 -25.37
N GLY A 129 26.93 16.51 -26.50
CA GLY A 129 27.95 16.49 -27.56
C GLY A 129 29.16 15.58 -27.28
N CYS A 130 29.19 14.87 -26.15
CA CYS A 130 30.25 13.90 -25.85
C CYS A 130 29.67 12.53 -25.47
N SER A 131 29.02 12.43 -24.30
CA SER A 131 28.53 11.16 -23.74
C SER A 131 27.01 11.04 -23.64
N ALA A 132 26.26 12.10 -23.97
CA ALA A 132 24.79 12.10 -23.97
C ALA A 132 24.21 11.60 -25.32
N GLY A 133 24.51 10.36 -25.70
CA GLY A 133 24.09 9.77 -27.00
C GLY A 133 22.62 9.39 -27.12
N GLY A 134 21.87 9.37 -26.00
CA GLY A 134 20.48 8.93 -26.00
C GLY A 134 20.33 7.42 -25.82
N CYS A 135 19.11 6.90 -26.03
CA CYS A 135 18.83 5.47 -25.95
C CYS A 135 19.16 4.76 -27.27
N ARG A 136 19.02 3.42 -27.29
CA ARG A 136 19.29 2.57 -28.47
C ARG A 136 18.58 2.98 -29.77
N ASN A 137 17.51 3.77 -29.68
CA ASN A 137 16.77 4.25 -30.85
C ASN A 137 17.49 5.36 -31.63
N TYR A 138 18.62 5.87 -31.13
CA TYR A 138 19.44 6.90 -31.76
C TYR A 138 20.83 6.33 -32.09
N PRO A 139 20.97 5.60 -33.21
CA PRO A 139 22.24 5.00 -33.64
C PRO A 139 23.27 6.02 -34.12
#